data_AF-A0A964ZYI0-F1
#
_entry.id   AF-A0A964ZYI0-F1
#
_cell.length_a   1.000
_cell.length_b   1.000
_cell.length_c   1.000
_cell.angle_alpha   90.00
_cell.angle_beta   90.00
_cell.angle_gamma   90.00
#
_symmetry.space_group_name_H-M   'P 1'
#
loop_
_entity.id
_entity.type
_entity.pdbx_description
1 polymer ?
#
loop_
_entity_poly.entity_id
_entity_poly.type
_entity_poly.pdbx_seq_one_letter_code
_entity_poly.pdbx_strand_id
1 'polypeptide(L)'
;YILAVILTALSTEEFVNIGWDSAGVTTGPVTVPLVLAMGLGFSGAVNAVEGFGILAAASIAPIVAVLGLGVYVQWKVKREMKAAEAEG
;
A
#
# COMPACT_ATOMS: atom_id res chain seq x y z
N TYR A 1 -4.49 7.72 4.93
CA TYR A 1 -4.95 7.83 3.53
C TYR A 1 -4.35 9.01 2.76
N ILE A 2 -4.10 10.19 3.36
CA ILE A 2 -3.48 11.35 2.66
C ILE A 2 -2.22 10.95 1.87
N LEU A 3 -1.35 10.16 2.49
CA LEU A 3 -0.12 9.66 1.87
C LEU A 3 -0.39 8.79 0.62
N ALA A 4 -1.42 7.94 0.67
CA ALA A 4 -1.84 7.12 -0.48
C ALA A 4 -2.43 7.98 -1.61
N VAL A 5 -3.14 9.06 -1.31
CA VAL A 5 -3.66 10.01 -2.30
C VAL A 5 -2.51 10.72 -3.02
N ILE A 6 -1.51 11.18 -2.27
CA ILE A 6 -0.30 11.79 -2.86
C ILE A 6 0.43 10.80 -3.77
N LEU A 7 0.63 9.56 -3.30
CA LEU A 7 1.28 8.51 -4.10
C LEU A 7 0.47 8.12 -5.34
N THR A 8 -0.86 8.18 -5.27
CA THR A 8 -1.76 7.94 -6.41
C THR A 8 -1.55 9.01 -7.48
N ALA A 9 -1.47 10.28 -7.09
CA ALA A 9 -1.23 11.39 -8.02
C ALA A 9 0.16 11.33 -8.69
N LEU A 10 1.12 10.62 -8.08
CA LEU A 10 2.49 10.47 -8.59
C LEU A 10 2.72 9.16 -9.37
N SER A 11 1.77 8.21 -9.35
CA SER A 11 1.88 6.89 -9.99
C SER A 11 1.16 6.85 -11.35
N THR A 12 1.47 5.85 -12.20
CA THR A 12 0.67 5.56 -13.41
C THR A 12 -0.64 4.86 -13.08
N GLU A 13 -1.61 4.99 -14.00
CA GLU A 13 -2.92 4.32 -13.92
C GLU A 13 -2.83 2.81 -13.66
N GLU A 14 -1.83 2.13 -14.22
CA GLU A 14 -1.60 0.70 -13.98
C GLU A 14 -1.32 0.39 -12.50
N PHE A 15 -0.36 1.11 -11.89
CA PHE A 15 -0.03 0.93 -10.47
C PHE A 15 -1.14 1.42 -9.54
N VAL A 16 -1.86 2.45 -9.94
CA VAL A 16 -3.04 2.93 -9.22
C VAL A 16 -4.13 1.86 -9.20
N ASN A 17 -4.50 1.29 -10.35
CA ASN A 17 -5.52 0.24 -10.41
C ASN A 17 -5.12 -0.99 -9.60
N ILE A 18 -3.86 -1.44 -9.71
CA ILE A 18 -3.37 -2.60 -8.93
C ILE A 18 -3.35 -2.26 -7.43
N GLY A 19 -2.95 -1.04 -7.05
CA GLY A 19 -2.85 -0.62 -5.65
C GLY A 19 -4.20 -0.50 -4.96
N TRP A 20 -5.22 -0.02 -5.66
CA TRP A 20 -6.58 0.09 -5.12
C TRP A 20 -7.37 -1.22 -5.19
N ASP A 21 -7.13 -2.07 -6.20
CA ASP A 21 -7.72 -3.43 -6.27
C ASP A 21 -7.16 -4.33 -5.16
N SER A 22 -5.85 -4.24 -4.89
CA SER A 22 -5.20 -4.98 -3.80
C SER A 22 -5.66 -4.57 -2.39
N ALA A 23 -6.24 -3.37 -2.23
CA ALA A 23 -6.92 -2.99 -0.98
C ALA A 23 -8.12 -3.89 -0.69
N GLY A 24 -8.79 -4.40 -1.73
CA GLY A 24 -9.94 -5.30 -1.63
C GLY A 24 -9.63 -6.66 -0.98
N VAL A 25 -8.36 -7.07 -0.94
CA VAL A 25 -7.93 -8.30 -0.24
C VAL A 25 -8.21 -8.21 1.26
N THR A 26 -8.24 -6.99 1.82
CA THR A 26 -8.42 -6.74 3.25
C THR A 26 -9.88 -6.58 3.66
N THR A 27 -10.81 -6.45 2.71
CA THR A 27 -12.26 -6.30 2.94
C THR A 27 -13.04 -7.59 2.74
N GLY A 28 -12.34 -8.71 2.52
CA GLY A 28 -12.94 -10.02 2.32
C GLY A 28 -13.62 -10.57 3.59
N PRO A 29 -14.66 -11.40 3.45
CA PRO A 29 -15.39 -11.99 4.58
C PRO A 29 -14.51 -12.87 5.49
N VAL A 30 -13.33 -13.29 5.01
CA VAL A 30 -12.34 -14.09 5.76
C VAL A 30 -11.23 -13.22 6.35
N THR A 31 -10.76 -12.22 5.62
CA THR A 31 -9.60 -11.40 6.04
C THR A 31 -9.98 -10.33 7.06
N VAL A 32 -11.19 -9.77 6.99
CA VAL A 32 -11.68 -8.77 7.96
C VAL A 32 -11.74 -9.33 9.39
N PRO A 33 -12.40 -10.47 9.67
CA PRO A 33 -12.45 -11.03 11.03
C PRO A 33 -11.07 -11.43 11.55
N LEU A 34 -10.19 -11.94 10.68
CA LEU A 34 -8.83 -12.33 11.04
C LEU A 34 -8.01 -11.11 11.49
N VAL A 35 -7.99 -10.03 10.72
CA VAL A 35 -7.25 -8.80 11.08
C VAL A 35 -7.83 -8.16 12.33
N LEU A 36 -9.16 -8.17 12.51
CA LEU A 36 -9.80 -7.70 13.74
C LEU A 36 -9.39 -8.54 14.96
N ALA A 37 -9.42 -9.87 14.85
CA ALA A 37 -9.01 -10.78 15.92
C ALA A 37 -7.53 -10.57 16.29
N MET A 38 -6.65 -10.40 15.29
CA MET A 38 -5.25 -10.06 15.50
C MET A 38 -5.10 -8.69 16.17
N GLY A 39 -5.83 -7.67 15.71
CA GLY A 39 -5.81 -6.32 16.27
C GLY A 39 -6.24 -6.28 17.74
N LEU A 40 -7.31 -6.99 18.08
CA LEU A 40 -7.79 -7.14 19.45
C LEU A 40 -6.78 -7.92 20.33
N GLY A 41 -6.24 -9.02 19.83
CA GLY A 41 -5.23 -9.82 20.54
C GLY A 41 -3.95 -9.03 20.84
N PHE A 42 -3.44 -8.28 19.87
CA PHE A 42 -2.28 -7.41 20.08
C PHE A 42 -2.59 -6.25 21.03
N SER A 43 -3.75 -5.60 20.89
CA SER A 43 -4.14 -4.48 21.78
C SER A 43 -4.18 -4.88 23.26
N GLY A 44 -4.66 -6.09 23.55
CA GLY A 44 -4.63 -6.67 24.91
C GLY A 44 -3.22 -6.97 25.41
N ALA A 45 -2.29 -7.35 24.54
CA ALA A 45 -0.90 -7.62 24.91
C ALA A 45 -0.08 -6.35 25.18
N VAL A 46 -0.38 -5.24 24.48
CA VAL A 46 0.35 -3.97 24.62
C VAL A 46 -0.35 -2.93 25.49
N ASN A 47 -1.47 -3.27 26.15
CA ASN A 47 -2.34 -2.32 26.89
C ASN A 47 -2.75 -1.11 26.04
N ALA A 48 -2.91 -1.29 24.73
CA ALA A 48 -3.42 -0.24 23.85
C ALA A 48 -4.95 -0.27 23.86
N VAL A 49 -5.57 0.90 24.01
CA VAL A 49 -7.02 1.04 24.23
C VAL A 49 -7.84 0.50 23.05
N GLU A 50 -7.29 0.51 21.83
CA GLU A 50 -8.02 0.15 20.62
C GLU A 50 -7.12 -0.51 19.55
N GLY A 51 -7.41 -1.77 19.18
CA GLY A 51 -6.74 -2.51 18.08
C GLY A 51 -7.03 -1.96 16.67
N PHE A 52 -7.78 -0.86 16.55
CA PHE A 52 -8.16 -0.23 15.29
C PHE A 52 -6.96 0.24 14.46
N GLY A 53 -5.83 0.58 15.10
CA GLY A 53 -4.61 0.98 14.38
C GLY A 53 -4.06 -0.14 13.49
N ILE A 54 -4.14 -1.40 13.93
CA ILE A 54 -3.70 -2.57 13.17
C ILE A 54 -4.64 -2.82 11.99
N LEU A 55 -5.94 -2.63 12.20
CA LEU A 55 -6.95 -2.71 11.14
C LEU A 55 -6.72 -1.65 10.06
N ALA A 56 -6.46 -0.41 10.47
CA ALA A 56 -6.15 0.70 9.56
C ALA A 56 -4.82 0.47 8.81
N ALA A 57 -3.80 -0.03 9.51
CA ALA A 57 -2.51 -0.38 8.91
C ALA A 57 -2.65 -1.51 7.89
N ALA A 58 -3.43 -2.54 8.19
CA ALA A 58 -3.67 -3.66 7.28
C ALA A 58 -4.33 -3.18 5.97
N SER A 59 -5.26 -2.22 6.03
CA SER A 59 -5.94 -1.71 4.84
C SER A 59 -5.07 -0.77 4.00
N ILE A 60 -4.24 0.08 4.63
CA ILE A 60 -3.40 1.05 3.90
C ILE A 60 -2.07 0.47 3.42
N ALA A 61 -1.55 -0.58 4.07
CA ALA A 61 -0.28 -1.22 3.73
C ALA A 61 -0.18 -1.71 2.28
N PRO A 62 -1.15 -2.49 1.73
CA PRO A 62 -1.07 -2.95 0.34
C PRO A 62 -1.09 -1.78 -0.66
N ILE A 63 -1.93 -0.77 -0.41
CA ILE A 63 -2.02 0.44 -1.27
C ILE A 63 -0.67 1.16 -1.33
N VAL A 64 -0.07 1.42 -0.17
CA VAL A 64 1.22 2.14 -0.08
C VAL A 64 2.35 1.31 -0.68
N ALA A 65 2.35 -0.01 -0.48
CA ALA A 65 3.37 -0.91 -1.03
C ALA A 65 3.36 -0.91 -2.57
N VAL A 66 2.18 -1.04 -3.18
CA VAL A 66 2.05 -1.07 -4.65
C VAL A 66 2.36 0.28 -5.26
N LEU A 67 1.82 1.38 -4.72
CA LEU A 67 2.10 2.71 -5.25
C LEU A 67 3.58 3.11 -5.07
N GLY A 68 4.18 2.75 -3.94
CA GLY A 68 5.61 2.96 -3.69
C GLY A 68 6.50 2.19 -4.69
N LEU A 69 6.13 0.94 -4.98
CA LEU A 69 6.78 0.15 -6.03
C LEU A 69 6.61 0.81 -7.41
N GLY A 70 5.41 1.33 -7.71
CA GLY A 70 5.11 2.02 -8.96
C GLY A 70 6.01 3.22 -9.20
N VAL A 71 6.10 4.12 -8.21
CA VAL A 71 7.01 5.28 -8.28
C VAL A 71 8.47 4.85 -8.44
N TYR A 72 8.91 3.81 -7.72
CA TYR A 72 10.27 3.30 -7.82
C TYR A 72 10.60 2.74 -9.22
N VAL A 73 9.71 1.92 -9.78
CA VAL A 73 9.88 1.34 -11.11
C VAL A 73 9.91 2.44 -12.17
N GLN A 74 8.98 3.40 -12.12
CA GLN A 74 8.97 4.54 -13.04
C GLN A 74 10.26 5.35 -12.99
N TRP A 75 10.79 5.60 -11.78
CA TRP A 75 12.04 6.33 -11.61
C TRP A 75 13.23 5.56 -12.21
N LYS A 76 13.27 4.24 -12.02
CA LYS A 76 14.31 3.38 -12.60
C LYS A 76 14.26 3.37 -14.12
N VAL A 77 13.09 3.13 -14.71
CA VAL A 77 12.89 3.07 -16.17
C VAL A 77 13.26 4.42 -16.83
N LYS A 78 12.86 5.54 -16.22
CA LYS A 78 13.18 6.88 -16.73
C LYS A 78 14.70 7.17 -16.72
N ARG A 79 15.44 6.60 -15.76
CA ARG A 79 16.91 6.71 -15.71
C ARG A 79 17.59 5.86 -16.77
N GLU A 80 17.10 4.63 -16.98
CA GLU A 80 17.63 3.71 -18.00
C GLU A 80 17.43 4.26 -19.42
N MET A 81 16.26 4.83 -19.72
CA MET A 81 16.02 5.49 -21.02
C MET A 81 16.94 6.69 -21.26
N LYS A 82 17.12 7.56 -20.26
CA LYS A 82 18.03 8.71 -20.37
C LYS A 82 19.49 8.30 -20.59
N ALA A 83 19.92 7.17 -20.02
CA ALA A 83 21.27 6.67 -20.22
C ALA A 83 21.46 6.17 -21.67
N ALA A 84 20.48 5.40 -22.19
CA ALA A 84 20.52 4.91 -23.56
C ALA A 84 20.51 6.03 -24.61
N GLU A 85 19.78 7.12 -24.36
CA GLU A 85 19.70 8.29 -25.26
C GLU A 85 20.98 9.15 -25.23
N ALA A 86 21.78 9.07 -24.16
CA ALA A 86 23.07 9.75 -24.05
C ALA A 86 24.23 8.97 -24.69
N GLU A 87 24.01 7.68 -24.99
CA GLU A 87 25.00 6.77 -25.59
C GLU A 87 24.81 6.57 -27.11
N GLY A 88 23.68 7.00 -27.68
CA GLY A 88 23.35 6.90 -29.11
C GLY A 88 23.56 8.20 -29.87
#